data_AF-T1ALW5-F1
#
_entry.id   AF-T1ALW5-F1
#
_cell.length_a   1.000
_cell.length_b   1.000
_cell.length_c   1.000
_cell.angle_alpha   90.00
_cell.angle_beta   90.00
_cell.angle_gamma   90.00
#
_symmetry.space_group_name_H-M   'P 1'
#
loop_
_entity.id
_entity.type
_entity.pdbx_description
1 polymer ?
#
loop_
_entity_poly.entity_id
_entity_poly.type
_entity_poly.pdbx_seq_one_letter_code
_entity_poly.pdbx_strand_id
1 'polypeptide(L)' 'MQQTEYEHALYRADQVREIERAAIAAGIGETQLMQRAAEAAWALLQRRWPEAQRVCVLAGQGNNGG' A
#
# COMPACT_ATOMS: atom_id res chain seq x y z
N MET A 1 -27.49 -7.28 -7.66
CA MET A 1 -26.22 -6.62 -8.04
C MET A 1 -25.33 -7.71 -8.63
N GLN A 2 -25.03 -7.65 -9.93
CA GLN A 2 -24.09 -8.58 -10.56
C GLN A 2 -22.68 -8.27 -10.04
N GLN A 3 -21.99 -9.28 -9.51
CA GLN A 3 -20.59 -9.15 -9.12
C GLN A 3 -19.73 -9.22 -10.39
N THR A 4 -19.06 -8.13 -10.72
CA THR A 4 -17.99 -8.15 -11.72
C THR A 4 -16.81 -8.93 -11.12
N GLU A 5 -16.39 -10.03 -11.77
CA GLU A 5 -15.17 -10.74 -11.38
C GLU A 5 -13.96 -9.92 -11.79
N TYR A 6 -13.23 -9.41 -10.81
CA TYR A 6 -11.93 -8.77 -10.99
C TYR A 6 -10.84 -9.79 -10.67
N GLU A 7 -9.71 -9.77 -11.39
CA GLU A 7 -8.52 -10.58 -11.09
C GLU A 7 -8.05 -10.37 -9.63
N HIS A 8 -8.34 -9.19 -9.08
CA HIS A 8 -8.09 -8.84 -7.68
C HIS A 8 -9.35 -8.26 -7.05
N ALA A 9 -9.70 -8.71 -5.84
CA ALA A 9 -10.84 -8.16 -5.10
C ALA A 9 -10.64 -6.65 -4.84
N LEU A 10 -11.69 -5.87 -5.09
CA LEU A 10 -11.73 -4.45 -4.75
C LEU A 10 -12.28 -4.28 -3.34
N TYR A 11 -11.52 -3.59 -2.50
CA TYR A 11 -11.89 -3.33 -1.11
C TYR A 11 -12.24 -1.86 -0.91
N ARG A 12 -13.26 -1.63 -0.09
CA ARG A 12 -13.55 -0.31 0.46
C ARG A 12 -12.53 0.05 1.55
N ALA A 13 -12.43 1.35 1.84
CA ALA A 13 -11.49 1.84 2.85
C ALA A 13 -11.73 1.30 4.27
N ASP A 14 -12.98 1.00 4.65
CA ASP A 14 -13.30 0.33 5.93
C ASP A 14 -12.80 -1.12 5.96
N GLN A 15 -12.89 -1.83 4.84
CA GLN A 15 -12.43 -3.21 4.72
C GLN A 15 -10.90 -3.31 4.77
N VAL A 16 -10.18 -2.38 4.13
CA VAL A 16 -8.70 -2.33 4.22
C VAL A 16 -8.24 -2.12 5.65
N ARG A 17 -8.87 -1.19 6.39
CA ARG A 17 -8.54 -0.97 7.82
C ARG A 17 -8.79 -2.19 8.68
N GLU A 18 -9.82 -2.99 8.37
CA GLU A 18 -10.07 -4.24 9.10
C GLU A 18 -8.99 -5.29 8.80
N ILE A 19 -8.56 -5.39 7.54
CA ILE A 19 -7.46 -6.28 7.14
C ILE A 19 -6.15 -5.87 7.85
N GLU A 20 -5.84 -4.58 7.91
CA GLU A 20 -4.66 -4.07 8.62
C GLU A 20 -4.72 -4.40 10.12
N ARG A 21 -5.88 -4.19 10.77
CA ARG A 21 -6.08 -4.57 12.18
C ARG A 21 -5.87 -6.07 12.40
N ALA A 22 -6.41 -6.91 11.52
CA ALA A 22 -6.25 -8.36 11.62
C ALA A 22 -4.78 -8.78 11.45
N ALA A 23 -4.05 -8.16 10.51
CA ALA A 23 -2.62 -8.40 10.32
C ALA A 23 -1.79 -8.02 11.56
N ILE A 24 -2.10 -6.87 12.18
CA ILE A 24 -1.45 -6.42 13.41
C ILE A 24 -1.76 -7.37 14.57
N ALA A 25 -3.03 -7.76 14.73
CA ALA A 25 -3.43 -8.74 15.75
C ALA A 25 -2.76 -10.11 15.56
N ALA A 26 -2.42 -10.47 14.32
CA ALA A 26 -1.65 -11.67 13.99
C ALA A 26 -0.13 -11.53 14.20
N GLY A 27 0.34 -10.38 14.71
CA GLY A 27 1.74 -10.15 15.09
C GLY A 27 2.60 -9.46 14.03
N ILE A 28 2.02 -8.99 12.92
CA ILE A 28 2.75 -8.15 11.96
C ILE A 28 2.85 -6.74 12.55
N GLY A 29 4.06 -6.23 12.75
CA GLY A 29 4.24 -4.87 13.27
C GLY A 29 3.63 -3.82 12.34
N GLU A 30 3.03 -2.77 12.91
CA GLU A 30 2.43 -1.67 12.13
C GLU A 30 3.47 -1.02 11.19
N THR A 31 4.68 -0.77 11.69
CA THR A 31 5.78 -0.25 10.88
C THR A 31 6.26 -1.23 9.81
N GLN A 32 6.08 -2.54 10.03
CA GLN A 32 6.43 -3.56 9.04
C GLN A 32 5.46 -3.55 7.85
N LEU A 33 4.17 -3.28 8.09
CA LEU A 33 3.19 -3.11 7.00
C LEU A 33 3.57 -1.89 6.14
N MET A 34 3.88 -0.76 6.79
CA MET A 34 4.30 0.47 6.13
C MET A 34 5.59 0.27 5.30
N GLN A 35 6.61 -0.37 5.89
CA GLN A 35 7.87 -0.68 5.21
C GLN A 35 7.65 -1.53 3.96
N ARG A 36 6.80 -2.57 4.05
CA ARG A 36 6.46 -3.41 2.90
C ARG A 36 5.73 -2.64 1.80
N ALA A 37 4.83 -1.72 2.18
CA ALA A 37 4.15 -0.85 1.23
C ALA A 37 5.14 0.09 0.51
N ALA A 38 6.07 0.68 1.24
CA ALA A 38 7.12 1.55 0.69
C ALA A 38 8.05 0.80 -0.27
N GLU A 39 8.48 -0.42 0.09
CA GLU A 39 9.31 -1.27 -0.77
C GLU A 39 8.60 -1.62 -2.09
N ALA A 40 7.32 -1.97 -2.02
CA ALA A 40 6.51 -2.26 -3.21
C ALA A 40 6.34 -1.01 -4.09
N ALA A 41 6.06 0.15 -3.50
CA ALA A 41 5.94 1.42 -4.22
C ALA A 41 7.26 1.81 -4.89
N TRP A 42 8.38 1.65 -4.20
CA TRP A 42 9.72 1.93 -4.73
C TRP A 42 10.09 0.99 -5.89
N ALA A 43 9.84 -0.31 -5.74
CA ALA A 43 10.06 -1.29 -6.81
C ALA A 43 9.21 -0.97 -8.06
N LEU A 44 7.96 -0.54 -7.87
CA LEU A 44 7.09 -0.11 -8.96
C LEU A 44 7.61 1.17 -9.62
N LEU A 45 8.06 2.16 -8.84
CA LEU A 45 8.62 3.41 -9.35
C LEU A 45 9.83 3.14 -10.23
N GLN A 46 10.80 2.34 -9.76
CA GLN A 46 11.99 1.99 -10.52
C GLN A 46 11.65 1.26 -11.82
N ARG A 47 10.68 0.33 -11.79
CA ARG A 47 10.22 -0.38 -12.99
C ARG A 47 9.53 0.54 -14.00
N ARG A 48 8.76 1.52 -13.52
CA ARG A 48 7.95 2.39 -14.37
C ARG A 48 8.75 3.55 -14.96
N TRP A 49 9.74 4.05 -14.23
CA TRP A 49 10.61 5.16 -14.62
C TRP A 49 12.09 4.83 -14.34
N PRO A 50 12.69 3.88 -15.09
CA PRO A 50 14.05 3.43 -14.85
C PRO A 50 15.12 4.51 -15.03
N GLU A 51 14.83 5.55 -15.82
CA GLU A 51 15.76 6.65 -16.10
C GLU A 51 15.55 7.88 -15.18
N ALA A 52 14.63 7.80 -14.20
CA ALA A 52 14.39 8.90 -13.28
C ALA A 52 15.61 9.17 -12.40
N GLN A 53 16.25 10.32 -12.61
CA GLN A 53 17.42 10.74 -11.82
C GLN A 53 17.05 11.58 -10.59
N ARG A 54 15.83 12.11 -10.55
CA ARG A 54 15.32 12.97 -9.47
C ARG A 54 13.88 12.60 -9.17
N VAL A 55 13.57 12.39 -7.89
CA VAL A 55 12.23 12.06 -7.40
C VAL A 55 11.80 13.13 -6.41
N CYS A 56 10.61 13.68 -6.62
CA CYS A 56 9.95 14.55 -5.65
C CYS A 56 8.92 13.72 -4.89
N VAL A 57 9.01 13.71 -3.56
CA VAL A 57 8.07 13.02 -2.68
C VAL A 57 7.16 14.05 -2.02
N LEU A 58 5.85 13.89 -2.18
CA LEU A 58 4.84 14.70 -1.53
C LEU A 58 4.12 13.85 -0.48
N ALA A 59 4.49 14.01 0.79
CA ALA A 59 3.95 13.24 1.90
C ALA A 59 3.05 14.09 2.79
N GLY A 60 1.86 13.56 3.09
CA GLY A 60 0.95 14.13 4.10
C GLY A 60 1.20 13.54 5.50
N GLN A 61 0.43 13.98 6.50
CA GLN A 61 0.57 13.51 7.88
C GLN A 61 -0.06 12.12 8.17
N GLY A 62 -0.72 11.50 7.19
CA GLY A 62 -1.39 10.19 7.36
C GLY A 62 -0.49 9.00 7.03
N ASN A 63 -1.02 7.78 7.22
CA ASN A 63 -0.28 6.53 6.99
C ASN A 63 0.35 6.40 5.59
N ASN A 64 -0.26 7.00 4.57
CA ASN A 64 0.29 7.01 3.20
C ASN A 64 1.53 7.89 3.02
N GLY A 65 1.80 8.78 3.98
CA GLY A 65 2.97 9.66 3.95
C GLY A 65 4.22 9.04 4.58
N GLY A 66 4.06 7.96 5.35
CA GLY A 66 5.17 7.16 5.88
C GLY A 66 5.62 6.12 4.86
#